data_AF-A0A7S4NIL9-F1
#
_entry.id   AF-A0A7S4NIL9-F1
#
_cell.length_a   1.000
_cell.length_b   1.000
_cell.length_c   1.000
_cell.angle_alpha   90.00
_cell.angle_beta   90.00
_cell.angle_gamma   90.00
#
_symmetry.space_group_name_H-M   'P 1'
#
loop_
_entity.id
_entity.type
_entity.pdbx_description
1 polymer ?
#
loop_
_entity_poly.entity_id
_entity_poly.type
_entity_poly.pdbx_seq_one_letter_code
_entity_poly.pdbx_strand_id
1 'polypeptide(L)'
;HAEGDVHMRCLAPVFRLHPLSGEVIGIRWNETDRAPINTLAYDEVEEFYRHVRVLQASLDELELAVRLAPGDAILCDNHRVLHGRHAFVGHRRLLGCYIQADD
;
A
#
# COMPACT_ATOMS: atom_id res chain seq x y z
N HIS A 1 -10.39 0.45 -8.67
CA HIS A 1 -9.38 0.47 -9.75
C HIS A 1 -10.05 0.05 -11.05
N ALA A 2 -9.78 0.74 -12.16
CA ALA A 2 -10.27 0.37 -13.49
C ALA A 2 -9.07 0.18 -14.42
N GLU A 3 -8.90 -1.03 -14.94
CA GLU A 3 -7.87 -1.38 -15.92
C GLU A 3 -8.59 -1.90 -17.17
N GLY A 4 -8.62 -1.09 -18.23
CA GLY A 4 -9.48 -1.36 -19.39
C GLY A 4 -10.95 -1.44 -18.99
N ASP A 5 -11.64 -2.50 -19.42
CA ASP A 5 -13.05 -2.77 -19.10
C ASP A 5 -13.26 -3.48 -17.74
N VAL A 6 -12.19 -3.71 -16.97
CA VAL A 6 -12.26 -4.41 -15.69
C VAL A 6 -12.35 -3.41 -14.55
N HIS A 7 -13.44 -3.49 -13.79
CA HIS A 7 -13.68 -2.66 -12.61
C HIS A 7 -13.59 -3.49 -11.33
N MET A 8 -12.52 -3.24 -10.55
CA MET A 8 -12.25 -3.94 -9.30
C MET A 8 -12.58 -3.07 -8.08
N ARG A 9 -13.28 -3.68 -7.13
CA ARG A 9 -13.59 -3.14 -5.80
C ARG A 9 -13.19 -4.15 -4.73
N CYS A 10 -12.64 -3.65 -3.63
CA CYS A 10 -12.28 -4.47 -2.47
C CYS A 10 -12.55 -3.66 -1.21
N LEU A 11 -13.12 -4.31 -0.19
CA LEU A 11 -13.25 -3.76 1.15
C LEU A 11 -12.36 -4.59 2.07
N ALA A 12 -11.42 -3.92 2.74
CA ALA A 12 -10.50 -4.54 3.70
C ALA A 12 -10.01 -3.48 4.69
N PRO A 13 -9.68 -3.86 5.94
CA PRO A 13 -9.03 -2.95 6.86
C PRO A 13 -7.62 -2.59 6.39
N VAL A 14 -7.09 -1.45 6.86
CA VAL A 14 -5.70 -1.03 6.58
C VAL A 14 -4.71 -2.03 7.18
N PHE A 15 -4.93 -2.43 8.43
CA PHE A 15 -4.16 -3.46 9.10
C PHE A 15 -5.00 -4.70 9.26
N ARG A 16 -4.49 -5.84 8.80
CA ARG A 16 -5.08 -7.15 9.05
C ARG A 16 -4.38 -7.77 10.24
N LEU A 17 -5.17 -8.21 11.22
CA LEU A 17 -4.66 -8.81 12.45
C LEU A 17 -4.87 -10.32 12.43
N HIS A 18 -3.94 -11.06 13.03
CA HIS A 18 -4.11 -12.47 13.30
C HIS A 18 -5.23 -12.64 14.34
N PRO A 19 -6.21 -13.54 14.12
CA PRO A 19 -7.42 -13.62 14.94
C PRO A 19 -7.15 -14.03 16.40
N LEU A 20 -6.08 -14.78 16.66
CA LEU A 20 -5.71 -15.25 18.01
C LEU A 20 -4.66 -14.36 18.70
N SER A 21 -3.51 -14.10 18.06
CA SER A 21 -2.43 -13.29 18.66
C SER A 21 -2.63 -11.78 18.57
N GLY A 22 -3.50 -11.29 17.68
CA GLY A 22 -3.64 -9.85 17.43
C GLY A 22 -2.47 -9.21 16.67
N GLU A 23 -1.49 -10.00 16.25
CA GLU A 23 -0.33 -9.50 15.49
C GLU A 23 -0.73 -9.01 14.09
N VAL A 24 -0.03 -8.00 13.59
CA VAL A 24 -0.23 -7.51 12.22
C VAL A 24 0.31 -8.54 11.22
N ILE A 25 -0.59 -9.11 10.42
CA ILE A 25 -0.30 -10.11 9.37
C ILE A 25 -0.45 -9.54 7.96
N GLY A 26 -0.83 -8.27 7.83
CA GLY A 26 -0.76 -7.59 6.56
C GLY A 26 -1.17 -6.13 6.63
N ILE A 27 -0.66 -5.36 5.68
CA ILE A 27 -1.02 -3.95 5.47
C ILE A 27 -1.62 -3.76 4.07
N ARG A 28 -2.67 -2.95 3.98
CA ARG A 28 -3.27 -2.49 2.73
C ARG A 28 -3.38 -0.99 2.73
N TRP A 29 -2.41 -0.34 2.07
CA TRP A 29 -2.33 1.10 2.02
C TRP A 29 -1.94 1.55 0.61
N ASN A 30 -2.90 2.15 -0.10
CA ASN A 30 -2.69 2.82 -1.38
C ASN A 30 -3.67 3.99 -1.46
N GLU A 31 -3.16 5.21 -1.34
CA GLU A 31 -3.99 6.42 -1.28
C GLU A 31 -4.68 6.72 -2.61
N THR A 32 -4.01 6.45 -3.73
CA THR A 32 -4.49 6.79 -5.08
C THR A 32 -5.71 5.97 -5.50
N ASP A 33 -5.76 4.70 -5.10
CA ASP A 33 -6.86 3.79 -5.47
C ASP A 33 -7.97 3.68 -4.41
N ARG A 34 -7.88 4.48 -3.32
CA ARG A 34 -8.84 4.41 -2.22
C ARG A 34 -10.20 4.97 -2.64
N ALA A 35 -11.23 4.12 -2.56
CA ALA A 35 -12.62 4.53 -2.74
C ALA A 35 -13.12 5.41 -1.58
N PRO A 36 -14.23 6.16 -1.75
CA PRO A 36 -14.86 6.89 -0.66
C PRO A 36 -15.15 5.98 0.54
N ILE A 37 -14.81 6.44 1.74
CA ILE A 37 -15.04 5.70 2.98
C ILE A 37 -16.51 5.83 3.35
N ASN A 38 -17.26 4.74 3.16
CA ASN A 38 -18.69 4.65 3.48
C ASN A 38 -18.99 3.57 4.54
N THR A 39 -17.95 3.09 5.21
CA THR A 39 -18.03 2.02 6.23
C THR A 39 -17.85 2.51 7.66
N LEU A 40 -17.60 3.80 7.84
CA LEU A 40 -17.45 4.45 9.15
C LEU A 40 -18.66 5.35 9.41
N ALA A 41 -19.03 5.50 10.68
CA ALA A 41 -19.97 6.53 11.09
C ALA A 41 -19.35 7.92 10.88
N TYR A 42 -20.18 8.95 10.75
CA TYR A 42 -19.74 10.31 10.41
C TYR A 42 -18.70 10.87 11.40
N ASP A 43 -18.92 10.62 12.68
CA ASP A 43 -18.05 11.01 13.79
C ASP A 43 -16.70 10.27 13.83
N GLU A 44 -16.64 9.05 13.27
CA GLU A 44 -15.41 8.26 13.17
C GLU A 44 -14.51 8.66 12.00
N VAL A 45 -15.04 9.37 10.99
CA VAL A 45 -14.28 9.78 9.80
C VAL A 45 -13.13 10.73 10.17
N GLU A 46 -13.39 11.68 11.06
CA GLU A 46 -12.35 12.64 11.49
C GLU A 46 -11.21 11.91 12.22
N GLU A 47 -11.55 11.00 13.13
CA GLU A 47 -10.59 10.21 13.88
C GLU A 47 -9.77 9.31 12.95
N PHE A 48 -10.42 8.66 11.97
CA PHE A 48 -9.72 7.89 10.95
C PHE A 48 -8.64 8.74 10.25
N TYR A 49 -8.99 9.93 9.74
CA TYR A 49 -8.00 10.79 9.08
C TYR A 49 -6.92 11.33 10.02
N ARG A 50 -7.20 11.48 11.32
CA ARG A 50 -6.18 11.79 12.32
C ARG A 50 -5.14 10.66 12.41
N HIS A 51 -5.58 9.40 12.43
CA HIS A 51 -4.68 8.24 12.42
C HIS A 51 -3.95 8.07 11.08
N VAL A 52 -4.57 8.41 9.96
CA VAL A 52 -3.91 8.42 8.64
C VAL A 52 -2.68 9.33 8.64
N ARG A 53 -2.78 10.52 9.24
CA ARG A 53 -1.64 11.45 9.32
C ARG A 53 -0.50 10.89 10.17
N VAL A 54 -0.83 10.23 11.28
CA VAL A 54 0.17 9.56 12.12
C VAL A 54 0.86 8.44 11.34
N LEU A 55 0.07 7.61 10.63
CA LEU A 55 0.62 6.55 9.79
C LEU A 55 1.56 7.11 8.71
N GLN A 56 1.15 8.16 7.98
CA GLN A 56 1.98 8.79 6.96
C GLN A 56 3.30 9.29 7.54
N ALA A 57 3.26 10.04 8.65
CA ALA A 57 4.47 10.50 9.33
C ALA A 57 5.38 9.34 9.76
N SER A 58 4.83 8.24 10.28
CA SER A 58 5.63 7.07 10.63
C SER A 58 6.22 6.35 9.41
N LEU A 59 5.52 6.33 8.27
CA LEU A 59 6.05 5.73 7.04
C LEU A 59 7.21 6.54 6.47
N ASP A 60 7.14 7.87 6.56
CA ASP A 60 8.22 8.77 6.11
C ASP A 60 9.51 8.53 6.91
N GLU A 61 9.41 8.25 8.22
CA GLU A 61 10.56 7.92 9.07
C GLU A 61 11.15 6.52 8.79
N LEU A 62 10.37 5.62 8.21
CA LEU A 62 10.76 4.23 7.91
C LEU A 62 11.23 4.05 6.45
N GLU A 63 11.37 5.12 5.70
CA GLU A 63 11.74 5.08 4.29
C GLU A 63 13.17 4.56 4.08
N LEU A 64 13.31 3.62 3.14
CA LEU A 64 14.60 3.19 2.59
C LEU A 64 14.64 3.47 1.09
N ALA A 65 15.46 4.44 0.69
CA ALA A 65 15.63 4.80 -0.72
C ALA A 65 16.70 3.92 -1.39
N VAL A 66 16.29 3.16 -2.41
CA VAL A 66 17.17 2.33 -3.24
C VAL A 66 17.09 2.79 -4.69
N ARG A 67 18.25 3.03 -5.32
CA ARG A 67 18.34 3.37 -6.75
C ARG A 67 18.61 2.11 -7.56
N LEU A 68 17.71 1.78 -8.48
CA LEU A 68 17.87 0.66 -9.41
C LEU A 68 18.60 1.10 -10.69
N ALA A 69 19.61 0.32 -11.08
CA ALA A 69 20.25 0.37 -12.39
C ALA A 69 19.59 -0.62 -13.37
N PRO A 70 19.81 -0.47 -14.70
CA PRO A 70 19.36 -1.47 -15.66
C PRO A 70 19.95 -2.86 -15.34
N GLY A 71 19.07 -3.85 -15.19
CA GLY A 71 19.43 -5.21 -14.78
C GLY A 71 19.16 -5.51 -13.30
N ASP A 72 18.98 -4.48 -12.46
CA ASP A 72 18.61 -4.69 -11.06
C ASP A 72 17.15 -5.11 -10.93
N ALA A 73 16.89 -5.96 -9.94
CA ALA A 73 15.55 -6.36 -9.53
C ALA A 73 15.39 -6.16 -8.02
N ILE A 74 14.17 -5.82 -7.60
CA ILE A 74 13.77 -5.78 -6.19
C ILE A 74 12.58 -6.71 -6.00
N LEU A 75 12.64 -7.52 -4.95
CA LEU A 75 11.53 -8.33 -4.49
C LEU A 75 11.02 -7.75 -3.17
N CYS A 76 9.71 -7.54 -3.07
CA CYS A 76 9.07 -7.06 -1.86
C CYS A 76 7.94 -8.00 -1.49
N ASP A 77 7.84 -8.35 -0.21
CA ASP A 77 6.62 -8.92 0.35
C ASP A 77 5.54 -7.82 0.35
N ASN A 78 4.65 -7.84 -0.65
CA ASN A 78 3.60 -6.84 -0.82
C ASN A 78 2.50 -6.90 0.25
N HIS A 79 2.51 -7.91 1.13
CA HIS A 79 1.65 -7.94 2.31
C HIS A 79 2.22 -7.15 3.48
N ARG A 80 3.51 -6.80 3.44
CA ARG A 80 4.23 -6.18 4.56
C ARG A 80 4.94 -4.88 4.20
N VAL A 81 5.56 -4.83 3.03
CA VAL A 81 6.41 -3.71 2.58
C VAL A 81 5.63 -2.82 1.62
N LEU A 82 5.39 -1.58 2.04
CA LEU A 82 4.94 -0.54 1.13
C LEU A 82 6.13 -0.08 0.27
N HIS A 83 5.86 0.24 -0.98
CA HIS A 83 6.88 0.72 -1.91
C HIS A 83 6.33 1.86 -2.75
N GLY A 84 7.24 2.76 -3.13
CA GLY A 84 6.93 3.95 -3.91
C GLY A 84 8.10 4.37 -4.77
N ARG A 85 8.04 5.58 -5.29
CA ARG A 85 9.15 6.20 -6.01
C ARG A 85 9.16 7.70 -5.77
N HIS A 86 10.35 8.28 -5.68
CA HIS A 86 10.49 9.72 -5.83
C HIS A 86 10.19 10.16 -7.26
N ALA A 87 9.79 11.42 -7.40
CA ALA A 87 9.66 12.07 -8.70
C ALA A 87 11.00 12.08 -9.44
N PHE A 88 10.96 11.96 -10.77
CA PHE A 88 12.15 12.02 -11.63
C PHE A 88 11.82 12.65 -12.98
N VAL A 89 12.84 13.08 -13.70
CA VAL A 89 12.77 13.59 -15.07
C VAL A 89 13.58 12.68 -15.99
N GLY A 90 13.06 12.40 -17.19
CA GLY A 90 13.69 11.51 -18.18
C GLY A 90 12.86 10.24 -18.43
N HIS A 91 13.49 9.24 -19.06
CA HIS A 91 12.83 8.00 -19.44
C HIS A 91 13.23 6.83 -18.52
N ARG A 92 12.24 6.06 -18.08
CA ARG A 92 12.41 4.87 -17.25
C ARG A 92 11.42 3.79 -17.69
N ARG A 93 11.89 2.55 -17.80
CA ARG A 93 11.04 1.37 -17.98
C ARG A 93 11.33 0.38 -16.87
N LEU A 94 10.27 -0.14 -16.27
CA LEU A 94 10.31 -1.26 -15.34
C LEU A 94 9.39 -2.36 -15.85
N LEU A 95 9.74 -3.60 -15.53
CA LEU A 95 8.85 -4.74 -15.64
C LEU A 95 8.49 -5.18 -14.22
N GLY A 96 7.21 -5.48 -14.00
CA GLY A 96 6.71 -5.97 -12.73
C GLY A 96 5.99 -7.29 -12.93
N CYS A 97 6.12 -8.19 -11.96
CA CYS A 97 5.32 -9.40 -11.84
C CYS A 97 4.94 -9.60 -10.38
N TYR A 98 3.92 -10.44 -10.17
CA TYR A 98 3.51 -10.88 -8.84
C TYR A 98 3.63 -12.40 -8.79
N ILE A 99 4.15 -12.91 -7.67
CA ILE A 99 4.25 -14.33 -7.36
C ILE A 99 3.40 -14.54 -6.10
N GLN A 100 2.56 -15.58 -6.06
CA GLN A 100 1.79 -15.84 -4.85
C GLN A 100 2.70 -16.39 -3.75
N ALA A 101 2.34 -16.16 -2.49
CA ALA A 101 3.13 -16.65 -1.37
C ALA A 101 3.04 -18.18 -1.18
N ASP A 102 2.03 -18.83 -1.78
CA ASP A 102 1.81 -20.27 -1.77
C ASP A 102 2.34 -21.00 -3.03
N ASP A 103 2.94 -20.27 -3.98
CA ASP A 103 3.61 -20.83 -5.16
C ASP A 103 5.02 -21.39 -4.85
#